data_AF-A0A7Y1ATE3-F1
#
_entry.id   AF-A0A7Y1ATE3-F1
#
_cell.length_a   1.000
_cell.length_b   1.000
_cell.length_c   1.000
_cell.angle_alpha   90.00
_cell.angle_beta   90.00
_cell.angle_gamma   90.00
#
_symmetry.space_group_name_H-M   'P 1'
#
loop_
_entity.id
_entity.type
_entity.pdbx_description
1 polymer ?
#
loop_
_entity_poly.entity_id
_entity_poly.type
_entity_poly.pdbx_seq_one_letter_code
_entity_poly.pdbx_strand_id
1 'polypeptide(L)'
;MSPEDRAASDERAWRDAEVESVKWLRERHRDEVDLGLDTTLTLDHFKGLLSYLQALRDWPQSPDFPTLKYRPARPDWIAEQT
;
A
#
# COMPACT_ATOMS: atom_id res chain seq x y z
N MET A 1 -26.82 10.22 -2.41
CA MET A 1 -25.40 9.95 -2.69
C MET A 1 -25.19 10.18 -4.18
N SER A 2 -24.33 11.13 -4.55
CA SER A 2 -23.97 11.42 -5.94
C SER A 2 -23.20 10.24 -6.56
N PRO A 3 -23.21 10.05 -7.90
CA PRO A 3 -22.29 9.13 -8.56
C PRO A 3 -20.82 9.35 -8.17
N GLU A 4 -20.42 10.61 -7.96
CA GLU A 4 -19.06 10.99 -7.52
C GLU A 4 -18.78 10.52 -6.10
N ASP A 5 -19.74 10.68 -5.18
CA ASP A 5 -19.63 10.20 -3.79
C ASP A 5 -19.47 8.67 -3.74
N ARG A 6 -20.18 7.95 -4.61
CA ARG A 6 -20.09 6.49 -4.70
C ARG A 6 -18.72 6.05 -5.18
N ALA A 7 -18.22 6.65 -6.27
CA ALA A 7 -16.87 6.37 -6.76
C ALA A 7 -15.82 6.65 -5.68
N ALA A 8 -15.91 7.78 -4.99
CA ALA A 8 -15.05 8.11 -3.87
C ALA A 8 -15.13 7.09 -2.71
N SER A 9 -16.32 6.55 -2.43
CA SER A 9 -16.47 5.49 -1.43
C SER A 9 -15.80 4.18 -1.86
N ASP A 10 -16.03 3.77 -3.11
CA ASP A 10 -15.47 2.53 -3.67
C ASP A 10 -13.93 2.59 -3.69
N GLU A 11 -13.35 3.74 -4.02
CA GLU A 11 -11.90 3.94 -4.04
C GLU A 11 -11.26 3.97 -2.64
N ARG A 12 -11.95 4.50 -1.63
CA ARG A 12 -11.49 4.41 -0.24
C ARG A 12 -11.50 2.96 0.24
N ALA A 13 -12.56 2.21 -0.08
CA ALA A 13 -12.66 0.79 0.26
C ALA A 13 -11.54 -0.04 -0.42
N TRP A 14 -11.24 0.24 -1.69
CA TRP A 14 -10.10 -0.37 -2.38
C TRP A 14 -8.78 -0.03 -1.70
N ARG A 15 -8.54 1.24 -1.37
CA ARG A 15 -7.31 1.68 -0.69
C ARG A 15 -7.14 0.97 0.65
N ASP A 16 -8.21 0.83 1.42
CA ASP A 16 -8.19 0.15 2.72
C ASP A 16 -7.84 -1.33 2.56
N ALA A 17 -8.47 -2.02 1.61
CA ALA A 17 -8.14 -3.41 1.30
C ALA A 17 -6.68 -3.59 0.86
N GLU A 18 -6.17 -2.66 0.05
CA GLU A 18 -4.80 -2.68 -0.43
C GLU A 18 -3.80 -2.51 0.72
N VAL A 19 -4.03 -1.54 1.62
CA VAL A 19 -3.21 -1.33 2.82
C VAL A 19 -3.19 -2.59 3.70
N GLU A 20 -4.35 -3.17 3.99
CA GLU A 20 -4.45 -4.37 4.82
C GLU A 20 -3.72 -5.56 4.19
N SER A 21 -3.82 -5.72 2.86
CA SER A 21 -3.19 -6.84 2.16
C SER A 21 -1.65 -6.85 2.18
N VAL A 22 -1.02 -5.68 2.42
CA VAL A 22 0.46 -5.55 2.46
C VAL A 22 1.00 -5.22 3.86
N LYS A 23 0.12 -5.02 4.85
CA LYS A 23 0.50 -4.63 6.21
C LYS A 23 1.45 -5.65 6.87
N TRP A 24 1.18 -6.93 6.67
CA TRP A 24 1.96 -8.04 7.23
C TRP A 24 3.43 -8.01 6.77
N LEU A 25 3.74 -7.53 5.57
CA LEU A 25 5.12 -7.42 5.08
C LEU A 25 5.94 -6.44 5.91
N ARG A 26 5.30 -5.32 6.31
CA ARG A 26 5.94 -4.33 7.16
C ARG A 26 6.14 -4.84 8.58
N GLU A 27 5.16 -5.57 9.10
CA GLU A 27 5.21 -6.18 10.43
C GLU A 27 6.33 -7.23 10.47
N ARG A 28 6.33 -8.21 9.56
CA ARG A 28 7.36 -9.23 9.45
C ARG A 28 8.77 -8.64 9.33
N HIS A 29 8.98 -7.65 8.46
CA HIS A 29 10.31 -7.04 8.31
C HIS A 29 10.80 -6.37 9.61
N ARG A 30 9.89 -5.76 10.38
CA ARG A 30 10.25 -5.15 11.66
C ARG A 30 10.57 -6.21 12.71
N ASP A 31 9.78 -7.27 12.76
CA ASP A 31 10.02 -8.39 13.67
C ASP A 31 11.38 -9.05 13.36
N GLU A 32 11.72 -9.26 12.08
CA GLU A 32 13.03 -9.76 11.65
C GLU A 32 14.17 -8.85 12.14
N VAL A 33 14.04 -7.53 11.97
CA VAL A 33 15.05 -6.56 12.43
C VAL A 33 15.18 -6.56 13.96
N ASP A 34 14.05 -6.53 14.68
CA ASP A 34 14.04 -6.47 16.15
C ASP A 34 14.60 -7.76 16.78
N LEU A 35 14.43 -8.90 16.11
CA LEU A 35 15.02 -10.19 16.48
C LEU A 35 16.49 -10.35 16.03
N GLY A 36 17.01 -9.43 15.21
CA GLY A 36 18.35 -9.52 14.63
C GLY A 36 18.51 -10.66 13.61
N LEU A 37 17.43 -11.03 12.94
CA LEU A 37 17.42 -12.04 11.87
C LEU A 37 17.79 -11.41 10.52
N ASP A 38 18.21 -12.26 9.58
CA ASP A 38 18.28 -11.87 8.19
C ASP A 38 16.87 -11.51 7.68
N THR A 39 16.75 -10.35 7.04
CA THR A 39 15.47 -9.87 6.55
C THR A 39 15.09 -10.55 5.24
N THR A 40 13.85 -11.01 5.09
CA THR A 40 13.37 -11.61 3.83
C THR A 40 13.24 -10.55 2.73
N LEU A 41 12.91 -9.31 3.09
CA LEU A 41 12.92 -8.18 2.14
C LEU A 41 14.29 -7.53 2.10
N THR A 42 14.77 -7.22 0.89
CA THR A 42 15.90 -6.31 0.73
C THR A 42 15.54 -4.91 1.23
N LEU A 43 16.57 -4.11 1.55
CA LEU A 43 16.36 -2.72 1.96
C LEU A 43 15.56 -1.92 0.91
N ASP A 44 15.80 -2.15 -0.38
CA ASP A 44 15.11 -1.44 -1.45
C ASP A 44 13.65 -1.89 -1.59
N HIS A 45 13.35 -3.18 -1.43
CA HIS A 45 11.97 -3.66 -1.35
C HIS A 45 11.25 -3.05 -0.15
N PHE A 46 11.88 -3.03 1.03
CA PHE A 46 11.25 -2.46 2.21
C PHE A 46 11.00 -0.95 2.05
N LYS A 47 11.95 -0.19 1.50
CA LYS A 47 11.72 1.23 1.15
C LYS A 47 10.57 1.38 0.14
N GLY A 48 10.54 0.56 -0.90
CA GLY A 48 9.47 0.53 -1.89
C GLY A 48 8.10 0.27 -1.27
N LEU A 49 8.01 -0.64 -0.30
CA LEU A 49 6.79 -0.90 0.47
C LEU A 49 6.34 0.34 1.25
N LEU A 50 7.26 1.01 1.94
CA LEU A 50 6.93 2.20 2.71
C LEU A 50 6.47 3.36 1.81
N SER A 51 7.14 3.57 0.67
CA SER A 51 6.72 4.54 -0.35
C SER A 51 5.35 4.22 -0.92
N TYR A 52 5.07 2.94 -1.20
CA TYR A 52 3.76 2.49 -1.69
C TYR A 52 2.65 2.75 -0.66
N LEU A 53 2.87 2.36 0.60
CA LEU A 53 1.95 2.63 1.71
C LEU A 53 1.70 4.12 1.92
N GLN A 54 2.73 4.96 1.73
CA GLN A 54 2.57 6.41 1.80
C GLN A 54 1.70 6.94 0.66
N ALA A 55 1.97 6.51 -0.58
CA ALA A 55 1.18 6.89 -1.74
C ALA A 55 -0.30 6.51 -1.58
N LEU A 56 -0.60 5.34 -1.01
CA LEU A 56 -1.97 4.91 -0.69
C LEU A 56 -2.65 5.84 0.33
N ARG A 57 -1.92 6.36 1.32
CA ARG A 57 -2.47 7.31 2.31
C ARG A 57 -2.72 8.69 1.71
N ASP A 58 -1.83 9.13 0.83
CA ASP A 58 -1.88 10.47 0.24
C ASP A 58 -2.92 10.57 -0.88
N TRP A 59 -3.16 9.49 -1.62
CA TRP A 59 -4.02 9.51 -2.79
C TRP A 59 -5.45 10.03 -2.51
N PRO A 60 -6.17 9.62 -1.44
CA PRO A 60 -7.48 10.19 -1.11
C PRO A 60 -7.51 11.69 -0.79
N GLN A 61 -6.35 12.31 -0.55
CA GLN A 61 -6.20 13.75 -0.32
C GLN A 61 -5.74 14.51 -1.58
N SER A 62 -5.43 13.78 -2.66
CA SER A 62 -4.98 14.35 -3.93
C SER A 62 -6.15 14.95 -4.73
N PRO A 63 -5.95 16.04 -5.50
CA PRO A 63 -6.94 16.52 -6.47
C PRO A 63 -7.31 15.50 -7.55
N ASP A 64 -6.50 14.47 -7.73
CA ASP A 64 -6.69 13.41 -8.72
C ASP A 64 -7.67 12.31 -8.27
N PHE A 65 -8.05 12.30 -6.98
CA PHE A 65 -9.02 11.36 -6.42
C PHE A 65 -10.45 11.69 -6.87
N PRO A 66 -11.31 10.70 -7.20
CA PRO A 66 -11.15 9.24 -7.13
C PRO A 66 -10.75 8.58 -8.46
N THR A 67 -9.99 9.26 -9.32
CA THR A 67 -9.77 8.77 -10.69
C THR A 67 -8.85 7.55 -10.71
N LEU A 68 -9.36 6.42 -11.21
CA LEU A 68 -8.66 5.12 -11.30
C LEU A 68 -7.22 5.20 -11.85
N LYS A 69 -6.99 6.01 -12.88
CA LYS A 69 -5.68 6.14 -13.54
C LYS A 69 -4.55 6.64 -12.64
N TYR A 70 -4.89 7.24 -11.50
CA TYR A 70 -3.94 7.77 -10.53
C TYR A 70 -3.83 6.92 -9.26
N ARG A 71 -4.48 5.74 -9.22
CA ARG A 71 -4.25 4.79 -8.15
C ARG A 71 -2.75 4.49 -8.03
N PRO A 72 -2.19 4.47 -6.81
CA PRO A 72 -0.83 4.00 -6.59
C PRO A 72 -0.65 2.59 -7.16
N ALA A 73 0.37 2.40 -8.00
CA ALA A 73 0.70 1.09 -8.56
C ALA A 73 1.37 0.21 -7.51
N ARG A 74 0.84 -1.00 -7.32
CA ARG A 74 1.48 -2.02 -6.47
C ARG A 74 2.82 -2.42 -7.09
N PRO A 75 3.93 -2.39 -6.35
CA PRO A 75 5.19 -2.97 -6.81
C PRO A 75 5.06 -4.47 -7.10
N ASP A 76 5.55 -4.93 -8.26
CA ASP A 76 5.35 -6.30 -8.74
C ASP A 76 5.87 -7.38 -7.77
N TRP A 77 7.02 -7.13 -7.13
CA TRP A 77 7.64 -8.05 -6.18
C TRP A 77 6.79 -8.35 -4.94
N ILE A 78 5.77 -7.52 -4.63
CA ILE A 78 4.83 -7.78 -3.54
C ILE A 78 4.01 -9.05 -3.83
N ALA A 79 3.67 -9.31 -5.10
CA ALA A 79 2.93 -10.51 -5.48
C ALA A 79 3.76 -11.81 -5.32
N GLU A 80 5.07 -11.68 -5.21
CA GLU A 80 6.00 -12.80 -5.01
C GLU A 80 6.17 -13.17 -3.54
N GLN A 81 5.60 -12.39 -2.62
CA GLN A 81 5.68 -12.64 -1.17
C GLN A 81 4.60 -13.64 -0.73
N THR A 82 5.00 -14.65 0.05
CA THR A 82 4.11 -15.70 0.59
C THR A 82 4.14 -15.76 2.10
#